data_AF-A0A562C9J1-F1
#
_entry.id   AF-A0A562C9J1-F1
#
_cell.length_a   1.000
_cell.length_b   1.000
_cell.length_c   1.000
_cell.angle_alpha   90.00
_cell.angle_beta   90.00
_cell.angle_gamma   90.00
#
_symmetry.space_group_name_H-M   'P 1'
#
loop_
_entity.id
_entity.type
_entity.pdbx_description
1 polymer ?
#
loop_
_entity_poly.entity_id
_entity_poly.type
_entity_poly.pdbx_seq_one_letter_code
_entity_poly.pdbx_strand_id
1 'polypeptide(L)'
;MFILGDAVLNYTSSGEIMQRHGNASGAASPRGIYEAADGGWLSIAGSNQAIAMRLFEAMGRLDLQTDERYATNEARMANNESLQKIVSEWVAERPRDEVLEILEKFEVVAAAVNDSSDVVRDPHFAERTLKALTGTALGNEALVPGPILHVNDYDGPAYEGVPTVGEHTAEVLGDLGVTGDELARLVADGVVSG
;
A
#
# COMPACT_ATOMS: atom_id res chain seq x y z
N MET A 1 -7.50 -8.19 -9.98
CA MET A 1 -7.78 -6.89 -9.34
C MET A 1 -8.36 -5.97 -10.41
N PHE A 2 -9.65 -5.65 -10.34
CA PHE A 2 -10.27 -4.73 -11.32
C PHE A 2 -9.91 -3.30 -10.95
N ILE A 3 -9.09 -2.65 -11.79
CA ILE A 3 -8.54 -1.30 -11.55
C ILE A 3 -9.65 -0.23 -11.47
N LEU A 4 -10.82 -0.48 -12.08
CA LEU A 4 -11.93 0.49 -12.19
C LEU A 4 -13.17 0.14 -11.34
N GLY A 5 -13.14 -0.96 -10.58
CA GLY A 5 -14.29 -1.39 -9.77
C GLY A 5 -15.60 -1.50 -10.57
N ASP A 6 -16.69 -1.04 -9.97
CA ASP A 6 -18.05 -1.01 -10.52
C ASP A 6 -18.41 0.31 -11.24
N ALA A 7 -17.49 1.28 -11.33
CA ALA A 7 -17.78 2.62 -11.85
C ALA A 7 -18.31 2.61 -13.30
N VAL A 8 -17.74 1.77 -14.17
CA VAL A 8 -18.20 1.63 -15.56
C VAL A 8 -19.59 0.99 -15.62
N LEU A 9 -19.85 0.00 -14.77
CA LEU A 9 -21.16 -0.65 -14.69
C LEU A 9 -22.23 0.33 -14.21
N ASN A 10 -21.95 1.11 -13.15
CA ASN A 10 -22.90 2.06 -12.58
C ASN A 10 -23.26 3.13 -13.63
N TYR A 11 -22.26 3.69 -14.32
CA TYR A 11 -22.52 4.69 -15.35
C TYR A 11 -23.29 4.12 -16.55
N THR A 12 -22.89 2.96 -17.08
CA THR A 12 -23.54 2.39 -18.27
C THR A 12 -24.93 1.83 -18.02
N SER A 13 -25.22 1.38 -16.79
CA SER A 13 -26.54 0.82 -16.42
C SER A 13 -27.52 1.88 -15.90
N SER A 14 -27.05 2.91 -15.21
CA SER A 14 -27.91 3.87 -14.49
C SER A 14 -27.64 5.34 -14.79
N GLY A 15 -26.54 5.66 -15.48
CA GLY A 15 -26.07 7.04 -15.68
C GLY A 15 -25.40 7.66 -14.45
N GLU A 16 -25.28 6.92 -13.34
CA GLU A 16 -24.65 7.40 -12.11
C GLU A 16 -23.15 7.64 -12.30
N ILE A 17 -22.68 8.81 -11.86
CA ILE A 17 -21.26 9.16 -11.85
C ILE A 17 -20.74 9.03 -10.42
N MET A 18 -19.81 8.10 -10.20
CA MET A 18 -19.15 7.90 -8.91
C MET A 18 -18.45 9.19 -8.44
N GLN A 19 -18.75 9.63 -7.23
CA GLN A 19 -18.19 10.83 -6.63
C GLN A 19 -17.01 10.54 -5.69
N ARG A 20 -16.26 11.58 -5.32
CA ARG A 20 -15.22 11.51 -4.30
C ARG A 20 -15.85 11.46 -2.90
N HIS A 21 -15.41 10.52 -2.07
CA HIS A 21 -15.93 10.32 -0.70
C HIS A 21 -14.89 10.55 0.41
N GLY A 22 -13.70 11.06 0.06
CA GLY A 22 -12.62 11.26 1.03
C GLY A 22 -12.23 9.96 1.74
N ASN A 23 -12.27 9.97 3.07
CA ASN A 23 -11.96 8.81 3.91
C ASN A 23 -13.13 7.79 4.05
N ALA A 24 -14.28 8.05 3.42
CA ALA A 24 -15.42 7.13 3.45
C ALA A 24 -15.39 6.15 2.27
N SER A 25 -16.11 5.04 2.42
CA SER A 25 -16.21 4.00 1.39
C SER A 25 -17.39 4.15 0.43
N GLY A 26 -18.39 4.97 0.78
CA GLY A 26 -19.64 5.12 0.03
C GLY A 26 -20.65 3.98 0.19
N ALA A 27 -20.22 2.78 0.62
CA ALA A 27 -21.09 1.60 0.67
C ALA A 27 -21.28 1.00 2.07
N ALA A 28 -20.34 1.24 3.00
CA ALA A 28 -20.42 0.72 4.37
C ALA A 28 -19.80 1.66 5.40
N SER A 29 -20.33 1.57 6.61
CA SER A 29 -19.87 2.32 7.79
C SER A 29 -19.90 1.42 9.03
N PRO A 30 -18.95 1.54 9.96
CA PRO A 30 -17.78 2.42 9.91
C PRO A 30 -16.67 1.81 9.05
N ARG A 31 -16.04 2.64 8.22
CA ARG A 31 -14.87 2.28 7.42
C ARG A 31 -14.05 3.52 7.14
N GLY A 32 -12.76 3.48 7.40
CA GLY A 32 -11.88 4.63 7.20
C GLY A 32 -10.47 4.41 7.73
N ILE A 33 -9.70 5.49 7.67
CA ILE A 33 -8.34 5.64 8.19
C ILE A 33 -8.40 6.58 9.41
N TYR A 34 -7.75 6.20 10.50
CA TYR A 34 -7.81 6.90 11.78
C TYR A 34 -6.40 7.10 12.36
N GLU A 35 -6.20 8.22 13.04
CA GLU A 35 -4.96 8.56 13.73
C GLU A 35 -5.04 8.11 15.19
N ALA A 36 -4.03 7.37 15.62
CA ALA A 36 -3.85 6.89 16.98
C ALA A 36 -3.14 7.94 17.86
N ALA A 37 -3.07 7.71 19.17
CA ALA A 37 -2.53 8.67 20.13
C ALA A 37 -1.04 9.00 19.93
N ASP A 38 -0.29 8.11 19.27
CA ASP A 38 1.13 8.24 18.96
C ASP A 38 1.41 8.90 17.59
N GLY A 39 0.36 9.36 16.90
CA GLY A 39 0.44 9.90 15.54
C GLY A 39 0.56 8.83 14.45
N GLY A 40 0.56 7.55 14.82
CA GLY A 40 0.47 6.44 13.89
C GLY A 40 -0.92 6.33 13.29
N TRP A 41 -1.03 5.81 12.07
CA TRP A 41 -2.30 5.68 11.37
C TRP A 41 -2.66 4.21 11.14
N LEU A 42 -3.96 3.89 11.23
CA LEU A 42 -4.49 2.58 10.88
C LEU A 42 -5.80 2.69 10.11
N SER A 43 -6.11 1.67 9.33
CA SER A 43 -7.38 1.51 8.64
C SER A 43 -8.26 0.52 9.39
N ILE A 44 -9.56 0.78 9.44
CA ILE A 44 -10.59 -0.14 9.97
C ILE A 44 -11.68 -0.30 8.92
N ALA A 45 -12.14 -1.53 8.69
CA ALA A 45 -13.16 -1.87 7.71
C ALA A 45 -14.32 -2.69 8.31
N GLY A 46 -15.31 -1.99 8.89
CA GLY A 46 -16.59 -2.55 9.32
C GLY A 46 -17.57 -2.80 8.18
N SER A 47 -17.11 -3.42 7.08
CA SER A 47 -17.85 -3.48 5.81
C SER A 47 -19.11 -4.36 5.84
N ASN A 48 -19.20 -5.30 6.78
CA ASN A 48 -20.38 -6.13 6.96
C ASN A 48 -20.90 -6.02 8.41
N GLN A 49 -22.13 -6.49 8.61
CA GLN A 49 -22.80 -6.36 9.90
C GLN A 49 -22.01 -7.02 11.05
N ALA A 50 -21.51 -8.25 10.85
CA ALA A 50 -20.79 -8.98 11.89
C ALA A 50 -19.50 -8.26 12.31
N ILE A 51 -18.72 -7.73 11.36
CA ILE A 51 -17.50 -6.98 11.66
C ILE A 51 -17.82 -5.65 12.35
N ALA A 52 -18.89 -4.96 11.96
CA ALA A 52 -19.32 -3.74 12.65
C ALA A 52 -19.70 -4.02 14.12
N MET A 53 -20.41 -5.13 14.39
CA MET A 53 -20.76 -5.51 15.77
C MET A 53 -19.52 -5.86 16.60
N ARG A 54 -18.57 -6.60 16.01
CA ARG A 54 -17.26 -6.92 16.64
C ARG A 54 -16.45 -5.66 16.94
N LEU A 55 -16.48 -4.66 16.06
CA LEU A 55 -15.84 -3.37 16.35
C LEU A 55 -16.50 -2.69 17.55
N PHE A 56 -17.83 -2.70 17.63
CA PHE A 56 -18.54 -2.11 18.78
C PHE A 56 -18.20 -2.85 20.08
N GLU A 57 -18.05 -4.17 20.04
CA GLU A 57 -17.53 -4.99 21.14
C GLU A 57 -16.09 -4.62 21.52
N ALA A 58 -15.19 -4.51 20.53
CA ALA A 58 -13.79 -4.15 20.72
C ALA A 58 -13.64 -2.77 21.37
N MET A 59 -14.51 -1.83 21.02
CA MET A 59 -14.56 -0.49 21.62
C MET A 59 -15.20 -0.45 23.01
N GLY A 60 -15.76 -1.56 23.49
CA GLY A 60 -16.55 -1.59 24.73
C GLY A 60 -17.87 -0.81 24.63
N ARG A 61 -18.38 -0.60 23.42
CA ARG A 61 -19.55 0.23 23.10
C ARG A 61 -20.71 -0.61 22.57
N LEU A 62 -21.10 -1.62 23.35
CA LEU A 62 -22.24 -2.49 23.05
C LEU A 62 -23.56 -1.72 22.88
N ASP A 63 -23.68 -0.53 23.48
CA ASP A 63 -24.82 0.36 23.29
C ASP A 63 -25.05 0.72 21.82
N LEU A 64 -23.98 0.82 21.01
CA LEU A 64 -24.06 1.11 19.58
C LEU A 64 -24.66 -0.03 18.76
N GLN A 65 -24.65 -1.27 19.26
CA GLN A 65 -25.26 -2.41 18.56
C GLN A 65 -26.79 -2.29 18.51
N THR A 66 -27.39 -1.68 19.54
CA THR A 66 -28.84 -1.55 19.70
C THR A 66 -29.35 -0.13 19.43
N ASP A 67 -28.47 0.86 19.32
CA ASP A 67 -28.85 2.23 18.95
C ASP A 67 -29.43 2.23 17.53
N GLU A 68 -30.66 2.73 17.37
CA GLU A 68 -31.36 2.79 16.08
C GLU A 68 -30.56 3.53 14.99
N ARG A 69 -29.65 4.43 15.38
CA ARG A 69 -28.75 5.15 14.46
C ARG A 69 -27.63 4.27 13.90
N TYR A 70 -27.29 3.16 14.55
CA TYR A 70 -26.10 2.36 14.21
C TYR A 70 -26.36 0.85 14.08
N ALA A 71 -27.55 0.37 14.44
CA ALA A 71 -27.92 -1.04 14.44
C ALA A 71 -27.83 -1.70 13.06
N THR A 72 -28.10 -0.98 11.96
CA THR A 72 -28.02 -1.50 10.58
C THR A 72 -27.02 -0.71 9.75
N ASN A 73 -26.51 -1.29 8.66
CA ASN A 73 -25.60 -0.57 7.76
C ASN A 73 -26.24 0.69 7.18
N GLU A 74 -27.52 0.62 6.79
CA GLU A 74 -28.27 1.77 6.28
C GLU A 74 -28.33 2.90 7.32
N ALA A 75 -28.64 2.56 8.58
CA ALA A 75 -28.65 3.54 9.67
C ALA A 75 -27.25 4.14 9.91
N ARG A 76 -26.20 3.30 9.92
CA ARG A 76 -24.81 3.77 10.04
C ARG A 76 -24.40 4.67 8.89
N MET A 77 -24.84 4.39 7.67
CA MET A 77 -24.57 5.23 6.50
C MET A 77 -25.28 6.58 6.63
N ALA A 78 -26.54 6.61 7.05
CA ALA A 78 -27.27 7.86 7.31
C ALA A 78 -26.64 8.68 8.44
N ASN A 79 -25.96 8.04 9.39
CA ASN A 79 -25.30 8.67 10.53
C ASN A 79 -23.76 8.59 10.46
N ASN A 80 -23.19 8.45 9.25
CA ASN A 80 -21.80 8.04 9.06
C ASN A 80 -20.82 9.00 9.75
N GLU A 81 -20.99 10.32 9.59
CA GLU A 81 -20.10 11.31 10.21
C GLU A 81 -20.03 11.14 11.74
N SER A 82 -21.18 10.95 12.39
CA SER A 82 -21.24 10.76 13.84
C SER A 82 -20.57 9.47 14.28
N LEU A 83 -20.76 8.37 13.55
CA LEU A 83 -20.14 7.09 13.89
C LEU A 83 -18.63 7.11 13.66
N GLN A 84 -18.20 7.72 12.56
CA GLN A 84 -16.78 7.90 12.23
C GLN A 84 -16.07 8.70 13.33
N LYS A 85 -16.72 9.75 13.86
CA LYS A 85 -16.21 10.52 15.00
C LYS A 85 -16.06 9.66 16.25
N ILE A 86 -17.04 8.83 16.59
CA ILE A 86 -16.96 7.90 17.74
C ILE A 86 -15.78 6.94 17.58
N VAL A 87 -15.61 6.34 16.40
CA VAL A 87 -14.48 5.42 16.14
C VAL A 87 -13.15 6.18 16.20
N SER A 88 -13.07 7.37 15.61
CA SER A 88 -11.87 8.20 15.64
C SER A 88 -11.47 8.60 17.06
N GLU A 89 -12.43 8.99 17.91
CA GLU A 89 -12.17 9.33 19.30
C GLU A 89 -11.63 8.12 20.07
N TRP A 90 -12.21 6.94 19.87
CA TRP A 90 -11.73 5.71 20.51
C TRP A 90 -10.32 5.29 20.06
N VAL A 91 -10.01 5.42 18.76
CA VAL A 91 -8.68 5.12 18.23
C VAL A 91 -7.63 6.09 18.80
N ALA A 92 -7.97 7.38 18.91
CA ALA A 92 -7.06 8.42 19.38
C ALA A 92 -6.69 8.34 20.88
N GLU A 93 -7.29 7.41 21.63
CA GLU A 93 -6.98 7.18 23.05
C GLU A 93 -5.73 6.32 23.28
N ARG A 94 -5.27 5.57 22.27
CA ARG A 94 -4.23 4.53 22.42
C ARG A 94 -3.19 4.60 21.29
N PRO A 95 -1.96 4.11 21.50
CA PRO A 95 -0.97 3.94 20.42
C PRO A 95 -1.48 3.00 19.32
N ARG A 96 -1.01 3.19 18.08
CA ARG A 96 -1.50 2.45 16.90
C ARG A 96 -1.50 0.95 17.11
N ASP A 97 -0.39 0.41 17.61
CA ASP A 97 -0.18 -1.03 17.70
C ASP A 97 -1.07 -1.66 18.80
N GLU A 98 -1.35 -0.94 19.90
CA GLU A 98 -2.32 -1.38 20.91
C GLU A 98 -3.74 -1.44 20.34
N VAL A 99 -4.13 -0.46 19.52
CA VAL A 99 -5.42 -0.49 18.82
C VAL A 99 -5.50 -1.70 17.90
N LEU A 100 -4.46 -1.98 17.12
CA LEU A 100 -4.42 -3.13 16.21
C LEU A 100 -4.51 -4.45 16.98
N GLU A 101 -3.80 -4.61 18.10
CA GLU A 101 -3.88 -5.81 18.95
C GLU A 101 -5.30 -6.03 19.50
N ILE A 102 -5.98 -4.96 19.93
CA ILE A 102 -7.37 -5.04 20.39
C ILE A 102 -8.26 -5.48 19.22
N LEU A 103 -8.15 -4.83 18.06
CA LEU A 103 -8.99 -5.13 16.91
C LEU A 103 -8.78 -6.56 16.39
N GLU A 104 -7.54 -7.05 16.36
CA GLU A 104 -7.21 -8.42 15.98
C GLU A 104 -7.87 -9.45 16.91
N LYS A 105 -7.82 -9.23 18.23
CA LYS A 105 -8.46 -10.11 19.22
C LYS A 105 -9.96 -10.28 19.01
N PHE A 106 -10.64 -9.25 18.51
CA PHE A 106 -12.07 -9.28 18.20
C PHE A 106 -12.36 -9.63 16.74
N GLU A 107 -11.34 -10.04 15.97
CA GLU A 107 -11.44 -10.37 14.55
C GLU A 107 -12.06 -9.23 13.72
N VAL A 108 -11.69 -7.99 14.04
CA VAL A 108 -12.05 -6.81 13.25
C VAL A 108 -11.05 -6.64 12.12
N VAL A 109 -11.55 -6.36 10.91
CA VAL A 109 -10.68 -6.10 9.76
C VAL A 109 -10.02 -4.75 9.92
N ALA A 110 -8.74 -4.75 10.28
CA ALA A 110 -7.92 -3.56 10.44
C ALA A 110 -6.48 -3.82 9.99
N ALA A 111 -5.76 -2.77 9.62
CA ALA A 111 -4.36 -2.84 9.26
C ALA A 111 -3.67 -1.49 9.49
N ALA A 112 -2.37 -1.51 9.83
CA ALA A 112 -1.56 -0.31 9.88
C ALA A 112 -1.53 0.40 8.52
N VAL A 113 -1.55 1.73 8.55
CA VAL A 113 -1.21 2.56 7.39
C VAL A 113 0.28 2.87 7.52
N ASN A 114 1.09 2.07 6.82
CA ASN A 114 2.54 2.10 6.92
C ASN A 114 3.14 3.31 6.21
N ASP A 115 4.12 3.95 6.85
CA ASP A 115 5.03 4.87 6.18
C ASP A 115 6.26 4.12 5.59
N SER A 116 7.17 4.86 4.95
CA SER A 116 8.37 4.26 4.36
C SER A 116 9.30 3.61 5.40
N SER A 117 9.32 4.11 6.63
CA SER A 117 10.14 3.55 7.71
C SER A 117 9.56 2.23 8.22
N ASP A 118 8.24 2.11 8.28
CA ASP A 118 7.54 0.86 8.59
C ASP A 118 7.83 -0.19 7.53
N VAL A 119 7.70 0.16 6.25
CA VAL A 119 7.98 -0.75 5.12
C VAL A 119 9.42 -1.29 5.16
N VAL A 120 10.40 -0.44 5.44
CA VAL A 120 11.82 -0.84 5.49
C VAL A 120 12.12 -1.77 6.68
N ARG A 121 11.42 -1.60 7.80
CA ARG A 121 11.63 -2.42 9.01
C ARG A 121 10.82 -3.72 9.02
N ASP A 122 9.79 -3.83 8.18
CA ASP A 122 8.90 -4.97 8.16
C ASP A 122 9.59 -6.22 7.56
N PRO A 123 9.69 -7.34 8.32
CA PRO A 123 10.34 -8.56 7.86
C PRO A 123 9.71 -9.16 6.60
N HIS A 124 8.39 -9.04 6.44
CA HIS A 124 7.68 -9.55 5.28
C HIS A 124 8.02 -8.76 4.01
N PHE A 125 8.14 -7.43 4.12
CA PHE A 125 8.63 -6.60 3.00
C PHE A 125 10.09 -6.90 2.67
N ALA A 126 10.95 -7.02 3.69
CA ALA A 126 12.36 -7.34 3.52
C ALA A 126 12.59 -8.69 2.83
N GLU A 127 11.82 -9.72 3.19
CA GLU A 127 11.94 -11.05 2.60
C GLU A 127 11.40 -11.11 1.16
N ARG A 128 10.30 -10.39 0.88
CA ARG A 128 9.52 -10.63 -0.33
C ARG A 128 9.69 -9.60 -1.42
N THR A 129 9.94 -8.34 -1.11
CA THR A 129 9.87 -7.30 -2.13
C THR A 129 11.02 -6.32 -2.09
N LEU A 130 11.66 -6.05 -0.96
CA LEU A 130 12.76 -5.09 -0.93
C LEU A 130 14.05 -5.72 -1.47
N LYS A 131 14.73 -5.00 -2.37
CA LYS A 131 16.03 -5.40 -2.93
C LYS A 131 17.06 -4.30 -2.70
N ALA A 132 18.23 -4.70 -2.23
CA ALA A 132 19.38 -3.81 -2.15
C ALA A 132 19.98 -3.60 -3.54
N LEU A 133 20.13 -2.34 -3.94
CA LEU A 133 20.87 -1.93 -5.13
C LEU A 133 22.17 -1.23 -4.72
N THR A 134 23.27 -1.70 -5.31
CA THR A 134 24.60 -1.10 -5.24
C THR A 134 24.91 -0.33 -6.53
N GLY A 135 26.02 0.41 -6.57
CA GLY A 135 26.43 1.15 -7.78
C GLY A 135 25.57 2.39 -8.09
N THR A 136 24.68 2.78 -7.17
CA THR A 136 23.82 3.94 -7.38
C THR A 136 24.64 5.23 -7.40
N ALA A 137 24.19 6.23 -8.15
CA ALA A 137 24.80 7.58 -8.16
C ALA A 137 24.75 8.28 -6.78
N LEU A 138 24.01 7.72 -5.82
CA LEU A 138 23.90 8.21 -4.44
C LEU A 138 25.05 7.73 -3.55
N GLY A 139 25.94 6.85 -4.06
CA GLY A 139 27.14 6.38 -3.38
C GLY A 139 26.93 5.35 -2.27
N ASN A 140 25.70 5.17 -1.81
CA ASN A 140 25.31 4.18 -0.80
C ASN A 140 24.42 3.08 -1.40
N GLU A 141 24.34 1.95 -0.68
CA GLU A 141 23.30 0.95 -0.91
C GLU A 141 21.92 1.57 -0.69
N ALA A 142 20.99 1.31 -1.62
CA ALA A 142 19.61 1.77 -1.53
C ALA A 142 18.66 0.57 -1.63
N LEU A 143 17.66 0.53 -0.76
CA LEU A 143 16.56 -0.42 -0.89
C LEU A 143 15.56 0.11 -1.92
N VAL A 144 15.20 -0.73 -2.88
CA VAL A 144 14.18 -0.44 -3.89
C VAL A 144 13.09 -1.51 -3.90
N PRO A 145 11.89 -1.19 -4.43
CA PRO A 145 10.91 -2.20 -4.74
C PRO A 145 11.45 -3.18 -5.78
N GLY A 146 11.43 -4.46 -5.43
CA GLY A 146 11.77 -5.60 -6.27
C GLY A 146 10.52 -6.27 -6.85
N PRO A 147 10.60 -7.58 -7.16
CA PRO A 147 9.50 -8.30 -7.79
C PRO A 147 8.29 -8.40 -6.87
N ILE A 148 7.13 -7.92 -7.35
CA ILE A 148 5.86 -8.02 -6.60
C ILE A 148 5.14 -9.35 -6.81
N LEU A 149 5.50 -10.09 -7.87
CA LEU A 149 4.95 -11.40 -8.19
C LEU A 149 5.98 -12.47 -7.89
N HIS A 150 5.58 -13.46 -7.09
CA HIS A 150 6.37 -14.64 -6.78
C HIS A 150 5.79 -15.82 -7.55
N VAL A 151 6.63 -16.47 -8.36
CA VAL A 151 6.24 -17.61 -9.17
C VAL A 151 7.01 -18.82 -8.64
N ASN A 152 6.32 -19.94 -8.45
CA ASN A 152 6.98 -21.18 -8.04
C ASN A 152 8.10 -21.54 -9.03
N ASP A 153 9.20 -22.06 -8.51
CA ASP A 153 10.38 -22.48 -9.27
C ASP A 153 11.09 -21.33 -10.04
N TYR A 154 10.85 -20.08 -9.64
CA TYR A 154 11.57 -18.91 -10.14
C TYR A 154 12.03 -18.01 -8.98
N ASP A 155 13.35 -17.95 -8.77
CA ASP A 155 13.97 -17.17 -7.68
C ASP A 155 13.90 -15.64 -7.90
N GLY A 156 13.35 -15.21 -9.04
CA GLY A 156 13.30 -13.80 -9.42
C GLY A 156 14.52 -13.34 -10.22
N PRO A 157 14.51 -12.09 -10.71
CA PRO A 157 15.64 -11.49 -11.37
C PRO A 157 16.82 -11.29 -10.41
N ALA A 158 18.03 -11.45 -10.94
CA ALA A 158 19.25 -11.00 -10.28
C ALA A 158 19.41 -9.48 -10.43
N TYR A 159 19.99 -8.83 -9.42
CA TYR A 159 20.26 -7.40 -9.41
C TYR A 159 21.76 -7.19 -9.21
N GLU A 160 22.47 -6.83 -10.27
CA GLU A 160 23.93 -6.64 -10.26
C GLU A 160 24.36 -5.19 -9.97
N GLY A 161 23.43 -4.39 -9.46
CA GLY A 161 23.62 -2.96 -9.21
C GLY A 161 23.14 -2.07 -10.37
N VAL A 162 23.41 -0.78 -10.27
CA VAL A 162 23.08 0.21 -11.31
C VAL A 162 24.33 0.47 -12.15
N PRO A 163 24.32 0.20 -13.47
CA PRO A 163 25.48 0.44 -14.31
C PRO A 163 25.74 1.94 -14.48
N THR A 164 27.02 2.27 -14.56
CA THR A 164 27.48 3.60 -14.95
C THR A 164 27.18 3.89 -16.42
N VAL A 165 27.17 5.16 -16.80
CA VAL A 165 26.96 5.56 -18.19
C VAL A 165 28.11 5.02 -19.04
N GLY A 166 27.79 4.12 -19.97
CA GLY A 166 28.77 3.52 -20.88
C GLY A 166 29.41 2.22 -20.41
N GLU A 167 29.09 1.72 -19.20
CA GLU A 167 29.74 0.56 -18.58
C GLU A 167 29.81 -0.68 -19.48
N HIS A 168 28.70 -0.99 -20.15
CA HIS A 168 28.58 -2.15 -21.03
C HIS A 168 28.78 -1.82 -22.52
N THR A 169 29.18 -0.59 -22.89
CA THR A 169 29.30 -0.17 -24.30
C THR A 169 30.30 -1.03 -25.06
N ALA A 170 31.48 -1.27 -24.47
CA ALA A 170 32.53 -2.07 -25.11
C ALA A 170 32.12 -3.54 -25.28
N GLU A 171 31.48 -4.11 -24.27
CA GLU A 171 30.98 -5.49 -24.28
C GLU A 171 29.94 -5.71 -25.38
N VAL A 172 28.87 -4.89 -25.36
CA VAL A 172 27.75 -5.03 -26.31
C VAL A 172 28.20 -4.77 -27.75
N LEU A 173 29.07 -3.79 -27.99
CA LEU A 173 29.58 -3.53 -29.34
C LEU A 173 30.55 -4.64 -29.80
N GLY A 174 31.34 -5.20 -28.89
CA GLY A 174 32.19 -6.35 -29.16
C GLY A 174 31.39 -7.57 -29.61
N ASP A 175 30.27 -7.86 -28.95
CA ASP A 175 29.34 -8.95 -29.33
C ASP A 175 28.73 -8.75 -30.72
N LEU A 176 28.63 -7.50 -31.18
CA LEU A 176 28.17 -7.15 -32.53
C LEU A 176 29.30 -7.12 -33.57
N GLY A 177 30.52 -7.47 -33.19
CA GLY A 177 31.69 -7.55 -34.06
C GLY A 177 32.44 -6.24 -34.27
N VAL A 178 32.17 -5.20 -33.46
CA VAL A 178 32.95 -3.97 -33.47
C VAL A 178 34.35 -4.25 -32.90
N THR A 179 35.37 -3.93 -33.68
CA THR A 179 36.76 -4.12 -33.25
C THR A 179 37.20 -3.05 -32.25
N GLY A 180 38.26 -3.32 -31.47
CA GLY A 180 38.82 -2.34 -30.54
C GLY A 180 39.24 -1.02 -31.22
N ASP A 181 39.74 -1.09 -32.46
CA ASP A 181 40.14 0.09 -33.23
C ASP A 181 38.93 0.92 -33.70
N GLU A 182 37.83 0.26 -34.05
CA GLU A 182 36.57 0.94 -34.39
C GLU A 182 35.90 1.54 -33.16
N LEU A 183 35.90 0.83 -32.04
CA LEU A 183 35.41 1.34 -30.76
C LEU A 183 36.17 2.60 -30.33
N ALA A 184 37.50 2.58 -30.39
CA ALA A 184 38.33 3.74 -30.06
C ALA A 184 38.01 4.95 -30.95
N ARG A 185 37.72 4.73 -32.25
CA ARG A 185 37.29 5.77 -33.18
C ARG A 185 35.93 6.34 -32.79
N LEU A 186 34.96 5.49 -32.48
CA LEU A 186 33.61 5.90 -32.07
C LEU A 186 33.62 6.72 -30.77
N VAL A 187 34.50 6.35 -29.81
CA VAL A 187 34.70 7.12 -28.57
C VAL A 187 35.34 8.48 -28.89
N ALA A 188 36.38 8.52 -29.72
CA ALA A 188 37.06 9.75 -30.10
C ALA A 188 36.15 10.74 -30.85
N ASP A 189 35.26 10.21 -31.70
CA ASP A 189 34.28 10.99 -32.46
C ASP A 189 33.07 11.42 -31.60
N GLY A 190 33.00 11.01 -30.33
CA GLY A 190 31.91 11.33 -29.41
C GLY A 190 30.59 10.64 -29.76
N VAL A 191 30.64 9.57 -30.58
CA VAL A 191 29.47 8.81 -31.02
C VAL A 191 28.95 7.90 -29.91
N VAL A 192 29.86 7.33 -29.09
CA VAL A 192 29.52 6.49 -27.95
C VAL A 192 30.31 6.93 -26.71
N SER A 193 29.75 6.67 -25.52
CA SER A 193 30.47 6.78 -24.25
C SER A 193 31.12 5.43 -23.94
N GLY A 194 32.44 5.43 -23.85
CA GLY A 194 33.26 4.27 -23.44
C GLY A 194 33.94 4.52 -22.11
#